data_AF-A0AAW7XK84-F1
#
_entry.id   AF-A0AAW7XK84-F1
#
_cell.length_a   1.000
_cell.length_b   1.000
_cell.length_c   1.000
_cell.angle_alpha   90.00
_cell.angle_beta   90.00
_cell.angle_gamma   90.00
#
_symmetry.space_group_name_H-M   'P 1'
#
loop_
_entity.id
_entity.type
_entity.pdbx_description
1 polymer ?
#
loop_
_entity_poly.entity_id
_entity_poly.type
_entity_poly.pdbx_seq_one_letter_code
_entity_poly.pdbx_strand_id
1 'polypeptide(L)'
;MDKHDKKQQTTPTEQVRLYDRVLARLEATLDRAEHKSWDYLKTKIDEAIELEQTAEEMTRDELDLLKAYLVRDLQQLGHYAHETGEGVAAWLNFDLNYLEDTFVERLKGLADKTRLDYERLREQLDHGADQYMAGEITAGGTFECLACGKKQELKQTGLLVPCTQCQSELFSRVTGDWSA
;
A
#
# COMPACT_ATOMS: atom_id res chain seq x y z
N MET A 1 -23.00 32.76 -9.72
CA MET A 1 -23.53 32.56 -8.35
C MET A 1 -23.19 31.12 -8.02
N ASP A 2 -21.90 30.90 -7.76
CA ASP A 2 -21.27 29.59 -7.88
C ASP A 2 -21.07 29.05 -6.48
N LYS A 3 -22.02 28.21 -6.06
CA LYS A 3 -21.89 27.39 -4.86
C LYS A 3 -20.90 26.28 -5.19
N HIS A 4 -19.61 26.52 -4.95
CA HIS A 4 -18.66 25.43 -4.78
C HIS A 4 -19.09 24.63 -3.55
N ASP A 5 -19.74 23.50 -3.82
CA ASP A 5 -20.09 22.48 -2.84
C ASP A 5 -18.78 21.91 -2.29
N LYS A 6 -18.32 22.42 -1.15
CA LYS A 6 -17.14 21.88 -0.45
C LYS A 6 -17.58 20.58 0.22
N LYS A 7 -17.48 19.44 -0.48
CA LYS A 7 -17.52 18.11 0.16
C LYS A 7 -16.45 18.10 1.25
N GLN A 8 -16.85 17.75 2.48
CA GLN A 8 -15.93 17.64 3.62
C GLN A 8 -14.94 16.50 3.35
N GLN A 9 -13.67 16.73 3.68
CA GLN A 9 -12.63 15.70 3.62
C GLN A 9 -13.00 14.54 4.55
N THR A 10 -12.76 13.33 4.07
CA THR A 10 -12.96 12.08 4.80
C THR A 10 -11.97 11.89 5.93
N THR A 11 -12.40 11.16 6.96
CA THR A 11 -11.58 10.87 8.12
C THR A 11 -10.51 9.82 7.78
N PRO A 12 -9.35 9.81 8.47
CA PRO A 12 -8.33 8.78 8.28
C PRO A 12 -8.88 7.35 8.45
N THR A 13 -9.86 7.15 9.32
CA THR A 13 -10.52 5.85 9.54
C THR A 13 -11.29 5.38 8.30
N GLU A 14 -11.94 6.29 7.58
CA GLU A 14 -12.66 5.97 6.33
C GLU A 14 -11.68 5.62 5.20
N GLN A 15 -10.56 6.35 5.12
CA GLN A 15 -9.50 6.09 4.14
C GLN A 15 -8.83 4.72 4.36
N VAL A 16 -8.55 4.36 5.62
CA VAL A 16 -8.04 3.01 5.98
C VAL A 16 -9.03 1.93 5.56
N ARG A 17 -10.32 2.10 5.88
CA ARG A 17 -11.34 1.12 5.50
C ARG A 17 -11.46 0.96 4.00
N LEU A 18 -11.39 2.06 3.26
CA LEU A 18 -11.45 2.01 1.80
C LEU A 18 -10.25 1.26 1.22
N TYR A 19 -9.04 1.57 1.70
CA TYR A 19 -7.83 0.88 1.30
C TYR A 19 -7.97 -0.63 1.50
N ASP A 20 -8.45 -1.06 2.67
CA ASP A 20 -8.65 -2.49 2.97
C ASP A 20 -9.71 -3.16 2.08
N ARG A 21 -10.79 -2.45 1.74
CA ARG A 21 -11.82 -2.95 0.82
C ARG A 21 -11.28 -3.11 -0.60
N VAL A 22 -10.52 -2.13 -1.08
CA VAL A 22 -9.88 -2.18 -2.40
C VAL A 22 -8.91 -3.35 -2.44
N LEU A 23 -8.06 -3.51 -1.41
CA LEU A 23 -7.11 -4.60 -1.31
C LEU A 23 -7.80 -5.98 -1.34
N ALA A 24 -8.89 -6.15 -0.57
CA ALA A 24 -9.68 -7.38 -0.57
C ALA A 24 -10.32 -7.69 -1.93
N ARG A 25 -10.81 -6.66 -2.63
CA ARG A 25 -11.39 -6.81 -3.97
C ARG A 25 -10.33 -7.22 -4.99
N LEU A 26 -9.12 -6.65 -4.91
CA LEU A 26 -8.01 -7.00 -5.78
C LEU A 26 -7.59 -8.45 -5.59
N GLU A 27 -7.41 -8.90 -4.36
CA GLU A 27 -7.09 -10.30 -4.05
C GLU A 27 -8.11 -11.25 -4.70
N ALA A 28 -9.40 -11.06 -4.41
CA ALA A 28 -10.49 -11.91 -4.91
C ALA A 28 -10.67 -11.86 -6.43
N THR A 29 -10.30 -10.75 -7.07
CA THR A 29 -10.35 -10.60 -8.53
C THR A 29 -9.19 -11.36 -9.17
N LEU A 30 -7.99 -11.19 -8.65
CA LEU A 30 -6.80 -11.82 -9.20
C LEU A 30 -6.75 -13.33 -8.91
N ASP A 31 -7.39 -13.82 -7.84
CA ASP A 31 -7.53 -15.27 -7.60
C ASP A 31 -8.26 -15.99 -8.74
N ARG A 32 -9.20 -15.29 -9.39
CA ARG A 32 -10.03 -15.82 -10.47
C ARG A 32 -9.49 -15.45 -11.86
N ALA A 33 -8.41 -14.68 -11.94
CA ALA A 33 -7.87 -14.20 -13.20
C ALA A 33 -6.94 -15.23 -13.85
N GLU A 34 -7.17 -15.51 -15.13
CA GLU A 34 -6.30 -16.37 -15.96
C GLU A 34 -4.98 -15.68 -16.31
N HIS A 35 -4.98 -14.34 -16.41
CA HIS A 35 -3.80 -13.52 -16.68
C HIS A 35 -3.53 -12.56 -15.52
N LYS A 36 -2.30 -12.57 -15.04
CA LYS A 36 -1.83 -11.79 -13.89
C LYS A 36 -0.64 -10.95 -14.34
N SER A 37 -0.96 -9.76 -14.84
CA SER A 37 0.04 -8.77 -15.28
C SER A 37 -0.05 -7.50 -14.42
N TRP A 38 1.02 -6.72 -14.37
CA TRP A 38 1.06 -5.43 -13.68
C TRP A 38 0.08 -4.43 -14.31
N ASP A 39 0.01 -4.41 -15.64
CA ASP A 39 -0.95 -3.57 -16.36
C ASP A 39 -2.40 -4.00 -16.05
N TYR A 40 -2.67 -5.31 -15.94
CA TYR A 40 -3.97 -5.82 -15.50
C TYR A 40 -4.27 -5.42 -14.05
N LEU A 41 -3.29 -5.50 -13.16
CA LEU A 41 -3.45 -5.09 -11.77
C LEU A 41 -3.78 -3.59 -11.65
N LYS A 42 -3.10 -2.71 -12.38
CA LYS A 42 -3.44 -1.28 -12.42
C LYS A 42 -4.88 -1.07 -12.88
N THR A 43 -5.30 -1.75 -13.95
CA THR A 43 -6.69 -1.67 -14.42
C THR A 43 -7.67 -2.12 -13.33
N LYS A 44 -7.35 -3.17 -12.56
CA LYS A 44 -8.21 -3.61 -11.45
C LYS A 44 -8.20 -2.68 -10.25
N ILE A 45 -7.10 -1.97 -9.98
CA ILE A 45 -7.05 -0.90 -8.98
C ILE A 45 -8.01 0.22 -9.40
N ASP A 46 -7.97 0.62 -10.67
CA ASP A 46 -8.82 1.69 -11.20
C ASP A 46 -10.30 1.33 -11.11
N GLU A 47 -10.67 0.14 -11.59
CA GLU A 47 -12.05 -0.36 -11.47
C GLU A 47 -12.52 -0.46 -10.01
N ALA A 48 -11.64 -0.91 -9.10
CA ALA A 48 -11.98 -1.03 -7.69
C ALA A 48 -12.23 0.34 -7.04
N ILE A 49 -11.46 1.36 -7.42
CA ILE A 49 -11.59 2.73 -6.90
C ILE A 49 -12.79 3.46 -7.49
N GLU A 50 -13.07 3.30 -8.79
CA GLU A 50 -14.26 3.87 -9.44
C GLU A 50 -15.57 3.36 -8.82
N LEU A 51 -15.61 2.09 -8.43
CA LEU A 51 -16.78 1.53 -7.74
C LEU A 51 -17.01 2.22 -6.38
N GLU A 52 -15.93 2.54 -5.67
CA GLU A 52 -16.00 3.16 -4.35
C GLU A 52 -16.28 4.67 -4.48
N GLN A 53 -15.82 5.32 -5.56
CA GLN A 53 -16.25 6.68 -5.92
C GLN A 53 -17.77 6.76 -6.11
N THR A 54 -18.36 5.74 -6.72
CA THR A 54 -19.80 5.65 -6.96
C THR A 54 -20.60 5.52 -5.66
N ALA A 55 -19.97 5.06 -4.57
CA ALA A 55 -20.57 5.03 -3.23
C ALA A 55 -20.59 6.41 -2.53
N GLU A 56 -20.10 7.47 -3.19
CA GLU A 56 -20.01 8.86 -2.70
C GLU A 56 -19.29 9.06 -1.36
N GLU A 57 -18.55 8.07 -0.87
CA GLU A 57 -17.88 8.15 0.43
C GLU A 57 -16.71 9.14 0.43
N MET A 58 -16.07 9.41 -0.72
CA MET A 58 -14.84 10.21 -0.84
C MET A 58 -14.83 11.14 -2.07
N THR A 59 -14.04 12.21 -2.00
CA THR A 59 -13.79 13.09 -3.14
C THR A 59 -12.83 12.46 -4.15
N ARG A 60 -12.85 12.96 -5.40
CA ARG A 60 -11.97 12.45 -6.46
C ARG A 60 -10.48 12.56 -6.10
N ASP A 61 -10.08 13.70 -5.54
CA ASP A 61 -8.68 13.95 -5.17
C ASP A 61 -8.21 12.99 -4.06
N GLU A 62 -9.07 12.67 -3.09
CA GLU A 62 -8.75 11.70 -2.04
C GLU A 62 -8.63 10.27 -2.57
N LEU A 63 -9.45 9.91 -3.57
CA LEU A 63 -9.39 8.62 -4.23
C LEU A 63 -8.14 8.48 -5.10
N ASP A 64 -7.78 9.54 -5.83
CA ASP A 64 -6.55 9.58 -6.62
C ASP A 64 -5.30 9.47 -5.73
N LEU A 65 -5.34 10.08 -4.53
CA LEU A 65 -4.28 9.94 -3.54
C LEU A 65 -4.20 8.52 -2.97
N LEU A 66 -5.34 7.93 -2.60
CA LEU A 66 -5.38 6.56 -2.09
C LEU A 66 -4.92 5.54 -3.14
N LYS A 67 -5.27 5.76 -4.41
CA LYS A 67 -4.78 5.00 -5.56
C LYS A 67 -3.26 5.02 -5.61
N ALA A 68 -2.66 6.21 -5.49
CA ALA A 68 -1.20 6.35 -5.53
C ALA A 68 -0.53 5.54 -4.41
N TYR A 69 -1.08 5.56 -3.20
CA TYR A 69 -0.56 4.76 -2.07
C TYR A 69 -0.66 3.26 -2.32
N LEU A 70 -1.82 2.77 -2.76
CA LEU A 70 -2.04 1.37 -3.10
C LEU A 70 -1.08 0.88 -4.18
N VAL A 71 -0.94 1.66 -5.26
CA VAL A 71 -0.03 1.34 -6.36
C VAL A 71 1.40 1.23 -5.85
N ARG A 72 1.88 2.22 -5.09
CA ARG A 72 3.23 2.20 -4.51
C ARG A 72 3.48 0.96 -3.65
N ASP A 73 2.57 0.65 -2.73
CA ASP A 73 2.76 -0.46 -1.79
C ASP A 73 2.76 -1.81 -2.53
N LEU A 74 1.88 -2.02 -3.51
CA LEU A 74 1.86 -3.24 -4.33
C LEU A 74 3.08 -3.35 -5.24
N GLN A 75 3.62 -2.22 -5.72
CA GLN A 75 4.88 -2.19 -6.47
C GLN A 75 6.04 -2.64 -5.59
N GLN A 76 6.20 -2.04 -4.41
CA GLN A 76 7.29 -2.39 -3.49
C GLN A 76 7.20 -3.85 -3.05
N LEU A 77 5.99 -4.35 -2.80
CA LEU A 77 5.78 -5.75 -2.47
C LEU A 77 6.16 -6.70 -3.62
N GLY A 78 5.73 -6.39 -4.85
CA GLY A 78 6.08 -7.19 -6.03
C GLY A 78 7.58 -7.17 -6.33
N HIS A 79 8.21 -6.01 -6.15
CA HIS A 79 9.66 -5.84 -6.29
C HIS A 79 10.42 -6.71 -5.28
N TYR A 80 10.09 -6.56 -4.00
CA TYR A 80 10.70 -7.36 -2.94
C TYR A 80 10.52 -8.87 -3.19
N ALA A 81 9.29 -9.31 -3.46
CA ALA A 81 9.00 -10.72 -3.70
C ALA A 81 9.74 -11.30 -4.93
N HIS A 82 10.01 -10.47 -5.95
CA HIS A 82 10.79 -10.88 -7.10
C HIS A 82 12.29 -10.96 -6.80
N GLU A 83 12.86 -9.94 -6.14
CA GLU A 83 14.29 -9.87 -5.88
C GLU A 83 14.77 -10.85 -4.81
N THR A 84 13.99 -11.04 -3.74
CA THR A 84 14.38 -11.90 -2.61
C THR A 84 13.80 -13.30 -2.71
N GLY A 85 12.69 -13.48 -3.43
CA GLY A 85 11.90 -14.71 -3.42
C GLY A 85 11.13 -14.94 -2.11
N GLU A 86 11.23 -14.00 -1.15
CA GLU A 86 10.59 -14.09 0.15
C GLU A 86 9.13 -13.59 0.11
N GLY A 87 8.34 -14.11 1.04
CA GLY A 87 6.92 -13.77 1.16
C GLY A 87 6.66 -12.48 1.94
N VAL A 88 5.39 -12.11 2.01
CA VAL A 88 4.88 -10.91 2.70
C VAL A 88 5.37 -10.75 4.13
N ALA A 89 5.59 -11.85 4.85
CA ALA A 89 6.09 -11.82 6.22
C ALA A 89 7.38 -11.03 6.36
N ALA A 90 8.33 -11.28 5.45
CA ALA A 90 9.62 -10.64 5.46
C ALA A 90 9.53 -9.20 4.92
N TRP A 91 8.61 -8.94 3.98
CA TRP A 91 8.31 -7.58 3.52
C TRP A 91 7.71 -6.69 4.61
N LEU A 92 6.87 -7.27 5.48
CA LEU A 92 6.29 -6.56 6.63
C LEU A 92 7.34 -6.28 7.71
N ASN A 93 8.32 -7.17 7.88
CA ASN A 93 9.47 -7.03 8.79
C ASN A 93 9.09 -6.83 10.27
N PHE A 94 8.15 -7.64 10.76
CA PHE A 94 7.85 -7.84 12.18
C PHE A 94 7.19 -9.21 12.42
N ASP A 95 7.14 -9.64 13.68
CA ASP A 95 6.64 -10.96 14.08
C ASP A 95 5.14 -11.13 13.72
N LEU A 96 4.86 -12.02 12.76
CA LEU A 96 3.53 -12.27 12.20
C LEU A 96 2.48 -12.68 13.25
N ASN A 97 2.91 -13.18 14.41
CA ASN A 97 2.01 -13.65 15.48
C ASN A 97 1.09 -12.55 16.05
N TYR A 98 1.33 -11.29 15.71
CA TYR A 98 0.56 -10.13 16.18
C TYR A 98 -0.32 -9.46 15.11
N LEU A 99 -0.44 -10.08 13.94
CA LEU A 99 -1.19 -9.55 12.81
C LEU A 99 -2.62 -10.09 12.75
N GLU A 100 -3.54 -9.30 12.19
CA GLU A 100 -4.81 -9.87 11.74
C GLU A 100 -4.55 -10.81 10.56
N ASP A 101 -4.79 -12.11 10.74
CA ASP A 101 -4.56 -13.16 9.74
C ASP A 101 -5.12 -12.80 8.36
N THR A 102 -6.30 -12.16 8.31
CA THR A 102 -6.97 -11.80 7.05
C THR A 102 -6.19 -10.76 6.24
N PHE A 103 -5.50 -9.82 6.89
CA PHE A 103 -4.71 -8.79 6.20
C PHE A 103 -3.43 -9.39 5.60
N VAL A 104 -2.78 -10.29 6.34
CA VAL A 104 -1.57 -10.99 5.89
C VAL A 104 -1.87 -11.89 4.71
N GLU A 105 -2.95 -12.68 4.78
CA GLU A 105 -3.35 -13.56 3.67
C GLU A 105 -3.67 -12.76 2.41
N ARG A 106 -4.35 -11.60 2.53
CA ARG A 106 -4.60 -10.67 1.41
C ARG A 106 -3.33 -10.23 0.71
N LEU A 107 -2.39 -9.73 1.48
CA LEU A 107 -1.11 -9.30 0.93
C LEU A 107 -0.36 -10.48 0.31
N LYS A 108 -0.38 -11.68 0.91
CA LYS A 108 0.32 -12.87 0.38
C LYS A 108 -0.23 -13.24 -0.99
N GLY A 109 -1.57 -13.29 -1.07
CA GLY A 109 -2.27 -13.52 -2.32
C GLY A 109 -1.92 -12.47 -3.38
N LEU A 110 -1.61 -11.23 -3.01
CA LEU A 110 -1.21 -10.19 -3.97
C LEU A 110 0.26 -10.27 -4.37
N ALA A 111 1.17 -10.53 -3.42
CA ALA A 111 2.61 -10.68 -3.65
C ALA A 111 2.93 -11.77 -4.68
N ASP A 112 2.27 -12.93 -4.56
CA ASP A 112 2.46 -14.05 -5.49
C ASP A 112 2.07 -13.68 -6.93
N LYS A 113 1.15 -12.72 -7.09
CA LYS A 113 0.58 -12.33 -8.37
C LYS A 113 1.31 -11.14 -9.00
N THR A 114 1.89 -10.24 -8.20
CA THR A 114 2.73 -9.14 -8.68
C THR A 114 4.12 -9.62 -9.11
N ARG A 115 4.60 -10.76 -8.60
CA ARG A 115 5.90 -11.35 -8.98
C ARG A 115 6.00 -11.75 -10.46
N LEU A 116 4.88 -12.06 -11.11
CA LEU A 116 4.83 -12.64 -12.45
C LEU A 116 5.17 -11.63 -13.59
N ASP A 117 5.28 -10.34 -13.28
CA ASP A 117 5.35 -9.28 -14.30
C ASP A 117 6.43 -8.21 -14.04
N TYR A 118 7.43 -8.58 -13.23
CA TYR A 118 8.43 -7.67 -12.67
C TYR A 118 9.34 -6.99 -13.72
N GLU A 119 9.72 -7.67 -14.80
CA GLU A 119 10.65 -7.11 -15.80
C GLU A 119 10.04 -5.90 -16.55
N ARG A 120 8.73 -5.91 -16.80
CA ARG A 120 8.00 -4.78 -17.42
C ARG A 120 7.75 -3.66 -16.41
N LEU A 121 7.62 -4.01 -15.13
CA LEU A 121 7.51 -3.07 -14.03
C LEU A 121 8.84 -2.31 -13.83
N ARG A 122 9.99 -2.99 -13.91
CA ARG A 122 11.34 -2.39 -13.78
C ARG A 122 11.59 -1.20 -14.72
N GLU A 123 11.16 -1.30 -15.98
CA GLU A 123 11.31 -0.22 -16.97
C GLU A 123 10.46 1.03 -16.63
N GLN A 124 9.43 0.89 -15.79
CA GLN A 124 8.58 1.99 -15.30
C GLN A 124 9.03 2.54 -13.93
N LEU A 125 9.97 1.86 -13.25
CA LEU A 125 10.39 2.08 -11.87
C LEU A 125 11.70 2.88 -11.71
N ASP A 126 12.35 3.34 -12.79
CA ASP A 126 13.69 3.96 -12.75
C ASP A 126 13.76 5.34 -12.03
N HIS A 127 12.71 5.71 -11.29
CA HIS A 127 12.66 6.90 -10.44
C HIS A 127 12.16 6.54 -9.03
N GLY A 128 13.08 6.62 -8.07
CA GLY A 128 12.91 6.20 -6.68
C GLY A 128 11.75 6.87 -5.95
N ALA A 129 11.01 6.06 -5.20
CA ALA A 129 10.03 6.49 -4.21
C ALA A 129 10.10 5.55 -3.00
N ASP A 130 11.28 5.48 -2.37
CA ASP A 130 11.52 4.73 -1.13
C ASP A 130 11.15 5.55 0.13
N GLN A 131 10.56 6.73 -0.07
CA GLN A 131 10.23 7.68 0.98
C GLN A 131 8.72 7.74 1.22
N TYR A 132 8.38 7.75 2.49
CA TYR A 132 7.04 7.86 3.04
C TYR A 132 6.94 9.13 3.88
N MET A 133 5.74 9.72 3.94
CA MET A 133 5.47 10.92 4.72
C MET A 133 4.43 10.69 5.83
N ALA A 134 4.55 11.41 6.94
CA ALA A 134 3.48 11.47 7.93
C ALA A 134 2.19 12.00 7.28
N GLY A 135 1.05 11.41 7.65
CA GLY A 135 -0.25 11.70 7.03
C GLY A 135 -0.61 10.75 5.87
N GLU A 136 0.32 9.92 5.39
CA GLU A 136 0.02 8.92 4.37
C GLU A 136 -0.68 7.69 4.96
N ILE A 137 -1.62 7.12 4.21
CA ILE A 137 -2.15 5.77 4.46
C ILE A 137 -1.22 4.77 3.78
N THR A 138 -0.79 3.76 4.52
CA THR A 138 0.16 2.76 4.03
C THR A 138 -0.30 1.37 4.46
N ALA A 139 0.08 0.35 3.68
CA ALA A 139 0.03 -1.03 4.15
C ALA A 139 0.86 -1.18 5.43
N GLY A 140 0.49 -2.15 6.28
CA GLY A 140 1.28 -2.50 7.47
C GLY A 140 2.76 -2.72 7.17
N GLY A 141 3.62 -2.48 8.15
CA GLY A 141 5.08 -2.51 7.97
C GLY A 141 5.85 -1.84 9.09
N THR A 142 7.16 -2.03 9.05
CA THR A 142 8.12 -1.27 9.86
C THR A 142 8.68 -0.11 9.06
N PHE A 143 8.58 1.11 9.59
CA PHE A 143 9.03 2.34 8.95
C PHE A 143 10.08 3.03 9.82
N GLU A 144 11.22 3.38 9.24
CA GLU A 144 12.32 4.04 9.93
C GLU A 144 12.36 5.53 9.58
N CYS A 145 12.39 6.37 10.61
CA CYS A 145 12.50 7.82 10.43
C CYS A 145 13.86 8.19 9.83
N LEU A 146 13.86 8.90 8.70
CA LEU A 146 15.08 9.30 7.99
C LEU A 146 15.95 10.29 8.78
N ALA A 147 15.39 10.97 9.78
CA ALA A 147 16.11 11.95 10.57
C ALA A 147 16.80 11.36 11.82
N CYS A 148 16.26 10.31 12.43
CA CYS A 148 16.76 9.81 13.71
C CYS A 148 16.82 8.28 13.85
N GLY A 149 16.40 7.52 12.83
CA GLY A 149 16.41 6.05 12.84
C GLY A 149 15.34 5.42 13.74
N LYS A 150 14.44 6.21 14.35
CA LYS A 150 13.36 5.65 15.17
C LYS A 150 12.36 4.90 14.29
N LYS A 151 12.07 3.65 14.66
CA LYS A 151 11.11 2.79 13.97
C LYS A 151 9.67 3.01 14.46
N GLN A 152 8.74 3.04 13.53
CA GLN A 152 7.29 3.01 13.71
C GLN A 152 6.74 1.74 13.06
N GLU A 153 6.01 0.95 13.82
CA GLU A 153 5.40 -0.30 13.35
C GLU A 153 3.90 -0.10 13.14
N LEU A 154 3.42 -0.45 11.94
CA LEU A 154 2.00 -0.53 11.62
C LEU A 154 1.62 -2.00 11.42
N LYS A 155 0.79 -2.53 12.32
CA LYS A 155 0.32 -3.93 12.27
C LYS A 155 -0.76 -4.18 11.22
N GLN A 156 -1.24 -3.15 10.55
CA GLN A 156 -2.28 -3.23 9.54
C GLN A 156 -2.21 -1.95 8.73
N THR A 157 -3.07 -1.82 7.72
CA THR A 157 -3.28 -0.56 7.02
C THR A 157 -3.50 0.57 8.03
N GLY A 158 -2.73 1.64 7.90
CA GLY A 158 -2.73 2.69 8.90
C GLY A 158 -2.12 3.99 8.42
N LEU A 159 -2.35 5.02 9.22
CA LEU A 159 -1.80 6.36 9.02
C LEU A 159 -0.39 6.42 9.61
N LEU A 160 0.58 6.89 8.83
CA LEU A 160 1.88 7.28 9.37
C LEU A 160 1.74 8.57 10.18
N VAL A 161 2.35 8.61 11.35
CA VAL A 161 2.31 9.78 12.23
C VAL A 161 3.71 10.40 12.31
N PRO A 162 3.84 11.70 12.64
CA PRO A 162 5.15 12.30 12.83
C PRO A 162 5.97 11.53 13.86
N CYS A 163 7.29 11.46 13.64
CA CYS A 163 8.19 10.67 14.47
C CYS A 163 8.07 11.10 15.95
N THR A 164 7.76 10.15 16.84
CA THR A 164 7.56 10.44 18.27
C THR A 164 8.83 10.89 19.00
N GLN A 165 10.01 10.75 18.37
CA GLN A 165 11.30 11.14 18.93
C GLN A 165 11.79 12.50 18.44
N CYS A 166 11.65 12.81 17.15
CA CYS A 166 12.22 14.02 16.54
C CYS A 166 11.23 14.89 15.77
N GLN A 167 9.96 14.46 15.66
CA GLN A 167 8.88 15.12 14.90
C GLN A 167 9.11 15.23 13.39
N SER A 168 10.16 14.61 12.84
CA SER A 168 10.32 14.49 11.39
C SER A 168 9.15 13.71 10.79
N GLU A 169 8.75 14.11 9.60
CA GLU A 169 7.64 13.53 8.86
C GLU A 169 8.11 12.56 7.77
N LEU A 170 9.42 12.38 7.56
CA LEU A 170 9.95 11.53 6.49
C LEU A 170 10.45 10.19 7.02
N PHE A 171 10.06 9.12 6.32
CA PHE A 171 10.35 7.74 6.68
C PHE A 171 10.78 6.93 5.45
N SER A 172 11.50 5.84 5.68
CA SER A 172 11.67 4.75 4.70
C SER A 172 11.08 3.46 5.26
N ARG A 173 10.61 2.57 4.38
CA ARG A 173 10.16 1.23 4.81
C ARG A 173 11.38 0.34 5.01
N VAL A 174 11.41 -0.37 6.14
CA VAL A 174 12.42 -1.38 6.43
C VAL A 174 11.82 -2.75 6.13
N THR A 175 12.38 -3.47 5.18
CA THR A 175 12.04 -4.86 4.86
C THR A 175 13.07 -5.81 5.50
N GLY A 176 12.79 -7.11 5.56
CA GLY A 176 13.72 -8.09 6.12
C GLY A 176 15.04 -8.14 5.36
N ASP A 177 16.16 -8.19 6.09
CA ASP A 177 17.51 -8.27 5.52
C ASP A 177 17.73 -9.64 4.85
N TRP A 178 18.18 -9.61 3.59
CA TRP A 178 18.59 -10.77 2.78
C TRP A 178 19.88 -11.48 3.30
N SER A 179 20.50 -11.01 4.39
CA SER A 179 21.75 -11.58 4.89
C SER A 179 21.55 -12.67 5.95
N ALA A 180 21.37 -13.92 5.50
CA ALA A 180 21.90 -15.11 6.16
C ALA A 180 22.18 -16.23 5.14
#